data_AF-A0A258D4Y4-F1
#
_entry.id   AF-A0A258D4Y4-F1
#
_cell.length_a   1.000
_cell.length_b   1.000
_cell.length_c   1.000
_cell.angle_alpha   90.00
_cell.angle_beta   90.00
_cell.angle_gamma   90.00
#
_symmetry.space_group_name_H-M   'P 1'
#
loop_
_entity.id
_entity.type
_entity.pdbx_description
1 polymer ?
#
loop_
_entity_poly.entity_id
_entity_poly.type
_entity_poly.pdbx_seq_one_letter_code
_entity_poly.pdbx_strand_id
1 'polypeptide(L)'
;MRFSDEVQWTTSDFVFAGIVLIGAGGIAELTVRASDAWSYRFGAGLAVLASALLLWFNGAVGIIGSEDHPANTLYLSVIIAAFVGAVASRFRAAGLARAMASAAVLQVAIGVVAVWRGWGQGSENWPRPVIVLSIVFGLLWLASAALFRRAARP
;
A
#
# COMPACT_ATOMS: atom_id res chain seq x y z
N MET A 1 17.82 -22.79 -15.93
CA MET A 1 16.42 -22.50 -15.57
C MET A 1 15.57 -23.60 -16.17
N ARG A 2 14.68 -24.21 -15.39
CA ARG A 2 13.63 -25.11 -15.92
C ARG A 2 12.39 -24.25 -16.13
N PHE A 3 11.88 -24.20 -17.35
CA PHE A 3 10.59 -23.59 -17.64
C PHE A 3 9.53 -24.64 -17.34
N SER A 4 8.80 -24.47 -16.24
CA SER A 4 7.62 -25.28 -15.89
C SER A 4 6.36 -24.46 -16.17
N ASP A 5 5.25 -25.15 -16.40
CA ASP A 5 3.95 -24.49 -16.64
C ASP A 5 3.32 -23.89 -15.38
N GLU A 6 4.04 -23.86 -14.26
CA GLU A 6 3.56 -23.46 -12.94
C GLU A 6 3.39 -21.92 -12.82
N VAL A 7 4.09 -21.13 -13.64
CA VAL A 7 4.05 -19.66 -13.61
C VAL A 7 3.71 -19.12 -15.01
N GLN A 8 2.41 -18.91 -15.27
CA GLN A 8 1.88 -18.47 -16.56
C GLN A 8 1.66 -16.94 -16.58
N TRP A 9 2.72 -16.14 -16.49
CA TRP A 9 2.59 -14.69 -16.59
C TRP A 9 2.10 -14.28 -17.99
N THR A 10 0.97 -13.62 -18.02
CA THR A 10 0.36 -13.02 -19.21
C THR A 10 0.98 -11.66 -19.52
N THR A 11 0.76 -11.15 -20.72
CA THR A 11 1.18 -9.78 -21.08
C THR A 11 0.62 -8.73 -20.12
N SER A 12 -0.61 -8.92 -19.62
CA SER A 12 -1.22 -8.03 -18.62
C SER A 12 -0.45 -7.99 -17.31
N ASP A 13 0.13 -9.11 -16.86
CA ASP A 13 0.89 -9.17 -15.61
C ASP A 13 2.19 -8.36 -15.71
N PHE A 14 2.87 -8.43 -16.86
CA PHE A 14 4.03 -7.60 -17.14
C PHE A 14 3.69 -6.12 -17.23
N VAL A 15 2.55 -5.78 -17.85
CA VAL A 15 2.07 -4.39 -17.93
C VAL A 15 1.75 -3.86 -16.52
N PHE A 16 1.05 -4.64 -15.71
CA PHE A 16 0.74 -4.29 -14.32
C PHE A 16 2.01 -4.08 -13.50
N ALA A 17 2.95 -5.03 -13.55
CA ALA A 17 4.24 -4.90 -12.87
C ALA A 17 5.01 -3.65 -13.33
N GLY A 18 5.02 -3.38 -14.64
CA GLY A 18 5.63 -2.19 -15.22
C GLY A 18 5.02 -0.89 -14.69
N ILE A 19 3.69 -0.80 -14.64
CA ILE A 19 2.98 0.37 -14.09
C ILE A 19 3.33 0.59 -12.61
N VAL A 20 3.32 -0.47 -11.81
CA VAL A 20 3.66 -0.38 -10.37
C VAL A 20 5.09 0.12 -10.19
N LEU A 21 6.06 -0.47 -10.90
CA LEU A 21 7.48 -0.11 -10.75
C LEU A 21 7.81 1.27 -11.31
N ILE A 22 7.32 1.61 -12.51
CA ILE A 22 7.54 2.92 -13.13
C ILE A 22 6.84 4.01 -12.31
N GLY A 23 5.61 3.77 -11.85
CA GLY A 23 4.88 4.70 -10.99
C GLY A 23 5.61 4.95 -9.67
N ALA A 24 6.07 3.88 -9.01
CA ALA A 24 6.87 3.99 -7.78
C ALA A 24 8.17 4.78 -8.01
N GLY A 25 8.92 4.47 -9.08
CA GLY A 25 10.14 5.19 -9.45
C GLY A 25 9.89 6.66 -9.75
N GLY A 26 8.82 6.98 -10.50
CA GLY A 26 8.42 8.34 -10.81
C GLY A 26 8.08 9.16 -9.57
N ILE A 27 7.31 8.60 -8.62
CA ILE A 27 6.98 9.29 -7.36
C ILE A 27 8.23 9.46 -6.49
N ALA A 28 9.13 8.47 -6.46
CA ALA A 28 10.39 8.58 -5.72
C ALA A 28 11.27 9.71 -6.27
N GLU A 29 11.41 9.81 -7.60
CA GLU A 29 12.17 10.90 -8.24
C GLU A 29 11.56 12.28 -7.95
N LEU A 30 10.23 12.41 -8.09
CA LEU A 30 9.52 13.65 -7.77
C LEU A 30 9.71 14.05 -6.30
N THR A 31 9.70 13.08 -5.39
CA THR A 31 9.91 13.30 -3.96
C THR A 31 11.32 13.82 -3.67
N VAL A 32 12.33 13.19 -4.27
CA VAL A 32 13.73 13.60 -4.11
C VAL A 32 13.95 15.02 -4.60
N ARG A 33 13.27 15.42 -5.69
CA ARG A 33 13.33 16.79 -6.21
C ARG A 33 12.51 17.80 -5.41
N ALA A 34 11.47 17.36 -4.71
CA ALA A 34 10.54 18.25 -4.01
C ALA A 34 11.03 18.72 -2.63
N SER A 35 11.94 17.99 -1.98
CA SER A 35 12.41 18.37 -0.64
C SER A 35 13.79 17.80 -0.31
N ASP A 36 14.64 18.63 0.29
CA ASP A 36 15.95 18.22 0.83
C ASP A 36 15.85 17.57 2.21
N ALA A 37 14.69 17.65 2.88
CA ALA A 37 14.51 17.08 4.20
C ALA A 37 14.48 15.55 4.15
N TRP A 38 15.46 14.89 4.77
CA TRP A 38 15.51 13.42 4.85
C TRP A 38 14.24 12.80 5.43
N SER A 39 13.61 13.44 6.41
CA SER A 39 12.32 12.99 6.96
C SER A 39 11.21 12.97 5.91
N TYR A 40 11.14 13.98 5.03
CA TYR A 40 10.18 14.01 3.94
C TYR A 40 10.46 12.88 2.93
N ARG A 41 11.72 12.72 2.52
CA ARG A 41 12.14 11.72 1.53
C ARG A 41 11.90 10.30 2.00
N PHE A 42 12.27 9.96 3.24
CA PHE A 42 11.97 8.65 3.82
C PHE A 42 10.47 8.44 4.04
N GLY A 43 9.73 9.49 4.43
CA GLY A 43 8.27 9.42 4.57
C GLY A 43 7.59 9.03 3.27
N ALA A 44 7.91 9.72 2.18
CA ALA A 44 7.38 9.40 0.86
C ALA A 44 7.90 8.06 0.33
N GLY A 45 9.16 7.73 0.56
CA GLY A 45 9.71 6.41 0.21
C GLY A 45 8.94 5.27 0.88
N LEU A 46 8.62 5.38 2.17
CA LEU A 46 7.78 4.39 2.86
C LEU A 46 6.35 4.33 2.28
N ALA A 47 5.74 5.47 1.96
CA ALA A 47 4.39 5.52 1.39
C ALA A 47 4.33 4.84 0.02
N VAL A 48 5.34 5.11 -0.83
CA VAL A 48 5.47 4.48 -2.15
C VAL A 48 5.70 2.98 -2.01
N LEU A 49 6.63 2.58 -1.13
CA LEU A 49 6.90 1.16 -0.88
C LEU A 49 5.65 0.43 -0.37
N ALA A 50 4.94 1.01 0.61
CA ALA A 50 3.71 0.46 1.13
C ALA A 50 2.64 0.33 0.03
N SER A 51 2.48 1.34 -0.83
CA SER A 51 1.54 1.31 -1.96
C SER A 51 1.89 0.20 -2.96
N ALA A 52 3.17 0.13 -3.37
CA ALA A 52 3.64 -0.84 -4.35
C ALA A 52 3.51 -2.27 -3.83
N LEU A 53 3.94 -2.53 -2.58
CA LEU A 53 3.79 -3.84 -1.95
C LEU A 53 2.32 -4.19 -1.74
N LEU A 54 1.47 -3.24 -1.36
CA LEU A 54 0.05 -3.50 -1.17
C LEU A 54 -0.60 -3.91 -2.48
N LEU A 55 -0.33 -3.21 -3.59
CA LEU A 55 -0.76 -3.60 -4.93
C LEU A 55 -0.24 -4.99 -5.31
N TRP A 56 1.04 -5.25 -5.03
CA TRP A 56 1.70 -6.48 -5.41
C TRP A 56 1.12 -7.70 -4.66
N PHE A 57 1.10 -7.65 -3.32
CA PHE A 57 0.54 -8.74 -2.51
C PHE A 57 -0.95 -8.94 -2.77
N ASN A 58 -1.71 -7.86 -2.93
CA ASN A 58 -3.14 -7.95 -3.20
C ASN A 58 -3.44 -8.55 -4.57
N GLY A 59 -2.70 -8.15 -5.61
CA GLY A 59 -2.89 -8.64 -6.97
C GLY A 59 -2.33 -10.05 -7.22
N ALA A 60 -1.26 -10.45 -6.53
CA ALA A 60 -0.58 -11.72 -6.79
C ALA A 60 -1.03 -12.90 -5.90
N VAL A 61 -1.57 -12.62 -4.71
CA VAL A 61 -1.96 -13.68 -3.75
C VAL A 61 -3.38 -13.48 -3.23
N GLY A 62 -3.88 -12.24 -3.22
CA GLY A 62 -5.05 -11.89 -2.43
C GLY A 62 -4.72 -11.83 -0.95
N ILE A 63 -5.15 -10.77 -0.27
CA ILE A 63 -4.97 -10.66 1.19
C ILE A 63 -6.10 -11.40 1.90
N ILE A 64 -7.31 -11.37 1.33
CA ILE A 64 -8.52 -11.97 1.88
C ILE A 64 -8.96 -13.10 0.94
N GLY A 65 -8.97 -14.34 1.43
CA GLY A 65 -9.45 -15.48 0.64
C GLY A 65 -8.51 -15.79 -0.54
N SER A 66 -9.09 -16.04 -1.72
CA SER A 66 -8.35 -16.12 -2.99
C SER A 66 -8.07 -14.72 -3.56
N GLU A 67 -7.13 -14.62 -4.50
CA GLU A 67 -6.85 -13.39 -5.25
C GLU A 67 -8.10 -12.78 -5.91
N ASP A 68 -8.97 -13.63 -6.47
CA ASP A 68 -10.23 -13.22 -7.12
C ASP A 68 -11.33 -12.76 -6.15
N HIS A 69 -11.12 -12.89 -4.83
CA HIS A 69 -12.16 -12.53 -3.86
C HIS A 69 -12.44 -11.02 -3.93
N PRO A 70 -13.71 -10.59 -4.14
CA PRO A 70 -14.04 -9.19 -4.44
C PRO A 70 -13.66 -8.23 -3.32
N ALA A 71 -13.59 -8.69 -2.07
CA ALA A 71 -13.15 -7.87 -0.93
C ALA A 71 -11.69 -7.38 -1.07
N ASN A 72 -10.84 -8.03 -1.87
CA ASN A 72 -9.47 -7.55 -2.12
C ASN A 72 -9.46 -6.15 -2.74
N THR A 73 -10.46 -5.80 -3.55
CA THR A 73 -10.61 -4.46 -4.15
C THR A 73 -10.72 -3.34 -3.11
N LEU A 74 -11.13 -3.65 -1.87
CA LEU A 74 -11.19 -2.66 -0.79
C LEU A 74 -9.80 -2.11 -0.46
N TYR A 75 -8.73 -2.90 -0.60
CA TYR A 75 -7.37 -2.40 -0.36
C TYR A 75 -6.94 -1.32 -1.36
N LEU A 76 -7.55 -1.28 -2.56
CA LEU A 76 -7.33 -0.18 -3.50
C LEU A 76 -7.83 1.16 -2.94
N SER A 77 -8.88 1.15 -2.12
CA SER A 77 -9.37 2.36 -1.46
C SER A 77 -8.34 2.99 -0.52
N VAL A 78 -7.44 2.18 0.08
CA VAL A 78 -6.34 2.66 0.92
C VAL A 78 -5.37 3.51 0.09
N ILE A 79 -5.00 3.00 -1.09
CA ILE A 79 -4.07 3.67 -2.00
C ILE A 79 -4.71 4.92 -2.59
N ILE A 80 -5.99 4.85 -2.99
CA ILE A 80 -6.75 6.00 -3.48
C ILE A 80 -6.82 7.07 -2.38
N ALA A 81 -7.11 6.72 -1.13
CA ALA A 81 -7.15 7.67 -0.02
C ALA A 81 -5.79 8.33 0.23
N ALA A 82 -4.70 7.55 0.18
CA ALA A 82 -3.34 8.06 0.30
C ALA A 82 -3.01 9.05 -0.84
N PHE A 83 -3.33 8.70 -2.08
CA PHE A 83 -3.07 9.52 -3.26
C PHE A 83 -3.92 10.80 -3.27
N VAL A 84 -5.23 10.69 -3.08
CA VAL A 84 -6.15 11.84 -3.02
C VAL A 84 -5.75 12.75 -1.87
N GLY A 85 -5.41 12.21 -0.69
CA GLY A 85 -4.92 12.99 0.43
C GLY A 85 -3.62 13.73 0.11
N ALA A 86 -2.69 13.09 -0.61
CA ALA A 86 -1.47 13.73 -1.08
C ALA A 86 -1.74 14.89 -2.03
N VAL A 87 -2.58 14.68 -3.05
CA VAL A 87 -2.97 15.73 -4.02
C VAL A 87 -3.72 16.86 -3.33
N ALA A 88 -4.72 16.56 -2.51
CA ALA A 88 -5.52 17.54 -1.79
C ALA A 88 -4.68 18.37 -0.81
N SER A 89 -3.65 17.77 -0.21
CA SER A 89 -2.69 18.49 0.63
C SER A 89 -1.64 19.29 -0.14
N ARG A 90 -1.65 19.22 -1.48
CA ARG A 90 -0.61 19.79 -2.36
C ARG A 90 0.79 19.33 -1.95
N PHE A 91 0.91 18.07 -1.54
CA PHE A 91 2.15 17.46 -1.08
C PHE A 91 2.81 18.17 0.12
N ARG A 92 2.04 18.96 0.90
CA ARG A 92 2.56 19.58 2.13
C ARG A 92 2.72 18.52 3.22
N ALA A 93 3.86 18.51 3.91
CA ALA A 93 4.20 17.52 4.93
C ALA A 93 3.09 17.32 5.99
N ALA A 94 2.51 18.40 6.51
CA ALA A 94 1.41 18.31 7.50
C ALA A 94 0.14 17.64 6.96
N GLY A 95 -0.16 17.80 5.67
CA GLY A 95 -1.29 17.14 5.04
C GLY A 95 -0.99 15.69 4.64
N LEU A 96 0.23 15.41 4.16
CA LEU A 96 0.70 14.04 3.91
C LEU A 96 0.69 13.20 5.18
N ALA A 97 1.09 13.77 6.33
CA ALA A 97 1.01 13.08 7.62
C ALA A 97 -0.43 12.63 7.95
N ARG A 98 -1.43 13.47 7.64
CA ARG A 98 -2.85 13.12 7.84
C ARG A 98 -3.32 12.10 6.81
N ALA A 99 -2.92 12.23 5.55
CA ALA A 99 -3.27 11.28 4.49
C ALA A 99 -2.77 9.86 4.82
N MET A 100 -1.52 9.72 5.25
CA MET A 100 -0.93 8.43 5.62
C MET A 100 -1.58 7.85 6.88
N ALA A 101 -1.93 8.69 7.87
CA ALA A 101 -2.68 8.24 9.04
C ALA A 101 -4.08 7.74 8.65
N SER A 102 -4.78 8.42 7.75
CA SER A 102 -6.08 7.97 7.21
C SER A 102 -5.94 6.64 6.48
N ALA A 103 -4.89 6.46 5.66
CA ALA A 103 -4.60 5.20 4.99
C ALA A 103 -4.36 4.06 6.00
N ALA A 104 -3.63 4.31 7.10
CA ALA A 104 -3.43 3.33 8.16
C ALA A 104 -4.76 2.90 8.82
N VAL A 105 -5.64 3.87 9.11
CA VAL A 105 -6.97 3.58 9.67
C VAL A 105 -7.78 2.73 8.70
N LEU A 106 -7.79 3.09 7.41
CA LEU A 106 -8.51 2.35 6.37
C LEU A 106 -7.97 0.92 6.23
N GLN A 107 -6.65 0.74 6.21
CA GLN A 107 -5.97 -0.56 6.14
C GLN A 107 -6.43 -1.49 7.28
N VAL A 108 -6.39 -0.97 8.51
CA VAL A 108 -6.79 -1.74 9.71
C VAL A 108 -8.30 -2.01 9.71
N ALA A 109 -9.12 -1.03 9.33
CA ALA A 109 -10.57 -1.18 9.27
C ALA A 109 -10.98 -2.28 8.29
N ILE A 110 -10.37 -2.32 7.10
CA ILE A 110 -10.62 -3.38 6.11
C ILE A 110 -10.25 -4.75 6.69
N GLY A 111 -9.07 -4.88 7.31
CA GLY A 111 -8.64 -6.13 7.94
C GLY A 111 -9.59 -6.60 9.05
N VAL A 112 -10.01 -5.69 9.93
CA VAL A 112 -10.97 -5.98 11.01
C VAL A 112 -12.32 -6.43 10.43
N VAL A 113 -12.84 -5.72 9.44
CA VAL A 113 -14.10 -6.07 8.78
C VAL A 113 -14.00 -7.42 8.09
N ALA A 114 -12.88 -7.71 7.40
CA ALA A 114 -12.68 -8.99 6.73
C ALA A 114 -12.68 -10.16 7.72
N VAL A 115 -12.01 -10.01 8.87
CA VAL A 115 -12.02 -11.03 9.93
C VAL A 115 -13.42 -11.18 10.53
N TRP A 116 -14.08 -10.07 10.86
CA TRP A 116 -15.41 -10.08 11.46
C TRP A 116 -16.47 -10.70 10.53
N ARG A 117 -16.39 -10.44 9.23
CA ARG A 117 -17.28 -11.00 8.21
C ARG A 117 -16.90 -12.41 7.75
N GLY A 118 -15.74 -12.92 8.17
CA GLY A 118 -15.27 -14.24 7.75
C GLY A 118 -14.96 -14.34 6.26
N TRP A 119 -14.57 -13.24 5.60
CA TRP A 119 -14.45 -13.20 4.13
C TRP A 119 -13.36 -14.10 3.53
N GLY A 120 -12.40 -14.60 4.33
CA GLY A 120 -11.45 -15.61 3.88
C GLY A 120 -11.62 -16.97 4.58
N GLN A 121 -12.78 -17.24 5.18
CA GLN A 121 -13.05 -18.59 5.70
C GLN A 121 -12.90 -19.64 4.59
N GLY A 122 -12.19 -20.73 4.89
CA GLY A 122 -11.88 -21.79 3.93
C GLY A 122 -10.58 -21.59 3.15
N SER A 123 -9.91 -20.43 3.24
CA SER A 123 -8.57 -20.26 2.68
C SER A 123 -7.51 -20.89 3.58
N GLU A 124 -6.39 -21.29 2.98
CA GLU A 124 -5.23 -21.76 3.73
C GLU A 124 -4.75 -20.67 4.70
N ASN A 125 -4.44 -21.05 5.95
CA ASN A 125 -3.92 -20.16 6.99
C ASN A 125 -4.84 -19.01 7.48
N TRP A 126 -6.13 -19.01 7.13
CA TRP A 126 -7.09 -18.04 7.67
C TRP A 126 -7.11 -18.03 9.21
N PRO A 127 -7.18 -16.86 9.90
CA PRO A 127 -7.16 -15.48 9.41
C PRO A 127 -5.77 -14.80 9.45
N ARG A 128 -4.68 -15.58 9.58
CA ARG A 128 -3.36 -15.06 9.93
C ARG A 128 -2.80 -14.05 8.91
N PRO A 129 -2.85 -14.28 7.57
CA PRO A 129 -2.33 -13.34 6.59
C PRO A 129 -3.01 -11.97 6.67
N VAL A 130 -4.34 -11.92 6.78
CA VAL A 130 -5.09 -10.67 6.90
C VAL A 130 -4.63 -9.88 8.13
N ILE A 131 -4.51 -10.53 9.27
CA ILE A 131 -4.11 -9.87 10.53
C ILE A 131 -2.68 -9.33 10.41
N VAL A 132 -1.74 -10.18 10.00
CA VAL A 132 -0.31 -9.81 9.92
C VAL A 132 -0.11 -8.69 8.91
N LEU A 133 -0.67 -8.81 7.70
CA LEU A 133 -0.52 -7.79 6.66
C LEU A 133 -1.22 -6.48 7.05
N SER A 134 -2.38 -6.54 7.69
CA SER A 134 -3.06 -5.32 8.18
C SER A 134 -2.22 -4.57 9.22
N ILE A 135 -1.55 -5.30 10.13
CA ILE A 135 -0.63 -4.70 11.10
C ILE A 135 0.61 -4.13 10.40
N VAL A 136 1.28 -4.93 9.56
CA VAL A 136 2.53 -4.52 8.89
C VAL A 136 2.30 -3.29 8.01
N PHE A 137 1.29 -3.31 7.15
CA PHE A 137 0.96 -2.14 6.31
C PHE A 137 0.47 -0.96 7.16
N GLY A 138 -0.36 -1.20 8.18
CA GLY A 138 -0.78 -0.15 9.11
C GLY A 138 0.40 0.56 9.76
N LEU A 139 1.41 -0.19 10.21
CA LEU A 139 2.65 0.35 10.76
C LEU A 139 3.49 1.10 9.73
N LEU A 140 3.59 0.60 8.49
CA LEU A 140 4.28 1.32 7.40
C LEU A 140 3.62 2.68 7.11
N TRP A 141 2.30 2.72 7.04
CA TRP A 141 1.54 3.95 6.86
C TRP A 141 1.73 4.92 8.04
N LEU A 142 1.69 4.42 9.28
CA LEU A 142 1.93 5.26 10.47
C LEU A 142 3.37 5.76 10.56
N ALA A 143 4.36 4.95 10.18
CA ALA A 143 5.76 5.34 10.14
C ALA A 143 5.97 6.46 9.10
N SER A 144 5.38 6.31 7.90
CA SER A 144 5.35 7.37 6.90
C SER A 144 4.68 8.65 7.44
N ALA A 145 3.52 8.52 8.10
CA ALA A 145 2.82 9.63 8.73
C ALA A 145 3.68 10.37 9.77
N ALA A 146 4.41 9.63 10.60
CA ALA A 146 5.29 10.17 11.63
C ALA A 146 6.47 10.94 11.02
N LEU A 147 7.06 10.42 9.94
CA LEU A 147 8.14 11.08 9.21
C LEU A 147 7.69 12.40 8.57
N PHE A 148 6.52 12.42 7.93
CA PHE A 148 5.95 13.66 7.40
C PHE A 148 5.59 14.66 8.50
N ARG A 149 5.09 14.19 9.65
CA ARG A 149 4.84 15.06 10.81
C ARG A 149 6.13 15.68 11.33
N ARG A 150 7.24 14.95 11.31
CA ARG A 150 8.56 15.47 11.67
C ARG A 150 9.05 16.51 10.65
N ALA A 151 8.84 16.27 9.36
CA ALA A 151 9.19 17.22 8.28
C ALA A 151 8.33 18.50 8.30
N ALA A 152 7.14 18.46 8.92
CA ALA A 152 6.27 19.62 9.07
C ALA A 152 6.62 20.52 10.27
N ARG A 153 7.53 20.08 11.14
CA ARG A 153 7.99 20.91 12.25
C ARG A 153 8.97 21.98 11.72
N PRO A 154 8.80 23.25 12.12
CA PRO A 154 9.67 24.34 11.70
C PRO A 154 11.11 24.16 12.19
#